data_AF-A0AAN9D0R4-F1
#
_entry.id   AF-A0AAN9D0R4-F1
#
_cell.length_a   1.000
_cell.length_b   1.000
_cell.length_c   1.000
_cell.angle_alpha   90.00
_cell.angle_beta   90.00
_cell.angle_gamma   90.00
#
_symmetry.space_group_name_H-M   'P 1'
#
loop_
_entity.id
_entity.type
_entity.pdbx_description
1 polymer ?
#
loop_
_entity_poly.entity_id
_entity_poly.type
_entity_poly.pdbx_seq_one_letter_code
_entity_poly.pdbx_strand_id
1 'polypeptide(L)'
;MSSEEGVFKWTDANTADLIVWRVRNNSLFTGRRNAAIKAFELYVKEKQLEGKVTPAWVRKKWENLKQKYKDLKSLSMVGGDTAIATWKWYAIMDGALSGEIPLNHFIKPDQVSSFVQDSPPIKQRKEEDWLIILREMERRQEERERQAAEREDERDRRAAAREEERDRWAAEREVERDRRAVEREEMREGHALEREERREREMFAREDRWEKEMLAREERQEREWREREERREREADARDERLFKVLETFVANK
;
A
#
# COMPACT_ATOMS: atom_id res chain seq x y z
N MET A 1 19.76 1.10 26.30
CA MET A 1 20.74 0.00 26.28
C MET A 1 20.94 -0.40 24.83
N SER A 2 22.11 -0.10 24.27
CA SER A 2 22.48 -0.48 22.90
C SER A 2 22.45 -1.98 22.75
N SER A 3 21.79 -2.49 21.72
CA SER A 3 22.11 -3.80 21.17
C SER A 3 22.51 -3.56 19.73
N GLU A 4 23.82 -3.50 19.53
CA GLU A 4 24.43 -3.60 18.21
C GLU A 4 23.93 -4.91 17.58
N GLU A 5 23.10 -4.81 16.54
CA GLU A 5 22.77 -5.92 15.66
C GLU A 5 23.98 -6.23 14.78
N GLY A 6 25.00 -6.84 15.39
CA GLY A 6 26.11 -7.44 14.66
C GLY A 6 25.58 -8.57 13.76
N VAL A 7 25.90 -8.49 12.47
CA VAL A 7 25.65 -9.54 11.47
C VAL A 7 26.03 -10.90 12.07
N PHE A 8 25.05 -11.78 12.21
CA PHE A 8 25.26 -13.06 12.86
C PHE A 8 26.16 -13.97 12.01
N LYS A 9 27.40 -14.15 12.48
CA LYS A 9 28.37 -15.04 11.83
C LYS A 9 28.12 -16.48 12.26
N TRP A 10 27.65 -17.31 11.34
CA TRP A 10 27.48 -18.75 11.59
C TRP A 10 28.84 -19.43 11.79
N THR A 11 29.11 -19.90 13.01
CA THR A 11 30.37 -20.55 13.36
C THR A 11 30.32 -22.06 13.10
N ASP A 12 31.50 -22.69 13.16
CA ASP A 12 31.61 -24.15 13.13
C ASP A 12 30.89 -24.80 14.32
N ALA A 13 30.97 -24.21 15.51
CA ALA A 13 30.24 -24.67 16.69
C ALA A 13 28.71 -24.68 16.46
N ASN A 14 28.17 -23.65 15.80
CA ASN A 14 26.75 -23.62 15.44
C ASN A 14 26.35 -24.73 14.46
N THR A 15 27.29 -25.16 13.60
CA THR A 15 27.07 -26.28 12.67
C THR A 15 27.07 -27.62 13.39
N ALA A 16 28.01 -27.84 14.31
CA ALA A 16 28.06 -29.02 15.16
C ALA A 16 26.77 -29.15 15.99
N ASP A 17 26.40 -28.06 16.65
CA ASP A 17 25.21 -27.98 17.50
C ASP A 17 23.93 -28.25 16.70
N LEU A 18 23.81 -27.73 15.48
CA LEU A 18 22.65 -28.00 14.62
C LEU A 18 22.52 -29.49 14.30
N ILE A 19 23.64 -30.16 13.98
CA ILE A 19 23.63 -31.59 13.65
C ILE A 19 23.20 -32.41 14.89
N VAL A 20 23.82 -32.15 16.05
CA VAL A 20 23.50 -32.83 17.31
C VAL A 20 22.06 -32.57 17.74
N TRP A 21 21.61 -31.32 17.64
CA TRP A 21 20.26 -30.93 18.02
C TRP A 21 19.21 -31.59 17.13
N ARG A 22 19.47 -31.71 15.82
CA ARG A 22 18.57 -32.42 14.90
C ARG A 22 18.44 -33.89 15.29
N VAL A 23 19.54 -34.56 15.63
CA VAL A 23 19.54 -35.97 16.06
C VAL A 23 18.76 -36.13 17.36
N ARG A 24 19.03 -35.27 18.35
CA ARG A 24 18.34 -35.28 19.64
C ARG A 24 16.83 -35.02 19.52
N ASN A 25 16.44 -34.17 18.58
CA ASN A 25 15.05 -33.78 18.35
C ASN A 25 14.43 -34.45 17.11
N ASN A 26 14.93 -35.62 16.70
CA ASN A 26 14.45 -36.32 15.52
C ASN A 26 12.93 -36.62 15.58
N SER A 27 12.38 -36.81 16.77
CA SER A 27 10.94 -36.99 17.02
C SER A 27 10.08 -35.76 16.67
N LEU A 28 10.65 -34.55 16.61
CA LEU A 28 9.93 -33.33 16.19
C LEU A 28 9.81 -33.23 14.66
N PHE A 29 10.68 -33.92 13.92
CA PHE A 29 10.73 -33.92 12.46
C PHE A 29 9.86 -35.03 11.85
N THR A 30 8.58 -35.04 12.22
CA THR A 30 7.60 -36.09 11.87
C THR A 30 7.12 -36.11 10.41
N GLY A 31 7.69 -35.29 9.53
CA GLY A 31 7.29 -35.17 8.12
C GLY A 31 5.90 -34.54 7.88
N ARG A 32 5.16 -34.19 8.94
CA ARG A 32 3.88 -33.47 8.84
C ARG A 32 4.11 -32.04 8.31
N ARG A 33 3.11 -31.50 7.59
CA ARG A 33 3.15 -30.13 7.03
C ARG A 33 3.51 -29.14 8.14
N ASN A 34 4.51 -28.30 7.88
CA ASN A 34 5.05 -27.27 8.78
C ASN A 34 5.68 -27.77 10.10
N ALA A 35 5.72 -29.08 10.38
CA ALA A 35 6.33 -29.61 11.62
C ALA A 35 7.85 -29.37 11.66
N ALA A 36 8.54 -29.54 10.53
CA ALA A 36 9.96 -29.27 10.43
C ALA A 36 10.30 -27.79 10.65
N ILE A 37 9.45 -26.87 10.16
CA ILE A 37 9.66 -25.43 10.34
C ILE A 37 9.48 -25.06 11.81
N LYS A 38 8.44 -25.58 12.48
CA LYS A 38 8.22 -25.39 13.93
C LYS A 38 9.36 -25.96 14.79
N ALA A 39 9.96 -27.07 14.38
CA ALA A 39 11.13 -27.61 15.05
C ALA A 39 12.34 -26.66 14.90
N PHE A 40 12.58 -26.11 13.70
CA PHE A 40 13.65 -25.13 13.51
C PHE A 40 13.38 -23.80 14.22
N GLU A 41 12.12 -23.37 14.37
CA GLU A 41 11.74 -22.25 15.23
C GLU A 41 12.15 -22.51 16.69
N LEU A 42 11.91 -23.73 17.19
CA LEU A 42 12.30 -24.12 18.54
C LEU A 42 13.83 -24.13 18.73
N TYR A 43 14.58 -24.56 17.72
CA TYR A 43 16.05 -24.46 17.72
C TYR A 43 16.54 -23.01 17.79
N VAL A 44 15.96 -22.13 16.97
CA VAL A 44 16.30 -20.70 16.93
C VAL A 44 16.00 -20.04 18.28
N LYS A 45 14.89 -20.42 18.93
CA LYS A 45 14.51 -19.98 20.27
C LYS A 45 15.47 -20.47 21.36
N GLU A 46 15.77 -21.77 21.37
CA GLU A 46 16.62 -22.40 22.38
C GLU A 46 18.07 -21.88 22.33
N LYS A 47 18.57 -21.54 21.13
CA LYS A 47 19.91 -21.01 20.91
C LYS A 47 20.00 -19.48 20.94
N GLN A 48 18.91 -18.79 21.30
CA GLN A 48 18.84 -17.32 21.35
C GLN A 48 19.24 -16.65 20.02
N LEU A 49 18.86 -17.28 18.91
CA LEU A 49 19.12 -16.82 17.55
C LEU A 49 17.92 -16.06 16.94
N GLU A 50 16.87 -15.85 17.73
CA GLU A 50 15.68 -15.08 17.34
C GLU A 50 16.08 -13.65 16.93
N GLY A 51 15.57 -13.18 15.80
CA GLY A 51 15.94 -11.89 15.19
C GLY A 51 17.24 -11.89 14.37
N LYS A 52 18.13 -12.87 14.56
CA LYS A 52 19.43 -12.96 13.87
C LYS A 52 19.45 -13.99 12.73
N VAL A 53 18.71 -15.09 12.86
CA VAL A 53 18.63 -16.15 11.85
C VAL A 53 17.19 -16.61 11.69
N THR A 54 16.69 -16.57 10.46
CA THR A 54 15.34 -17.08 10.15
C THR A 54 15.33 -18.61 10.22
N PRO A 55 14.29 -19.25 10.81
CA PRO A 55 14.15 -20.72 10.84
C PRO A 55 14.24 -21.39 9.46
N ALA A 56 13.78 -20.70 8.41
CA ALA A 56 13.92 -21.13 7.01
C ALA A 56 15.39 -21.22 6.56
N TRP A 57 16.24 -20.32 7.05
CA TRP A 57 17.68 -20.32 6.79
C TRP A 57 18.37 -21.51 7.46
N VAL A 58 18.00 -21.84 8.71
CA VAL A 58 18.50 -23.04 9.42
C VAL A 58 18.09 -24.32 8.70
N ARG A 59 16.85 -24.39 8.21
CA ARG A 59 16.38 -25.50 7.37
C ARG A 59 17.22 -25.63 6.10
N LYS A 60 17.47 -24.53 5.39
CA LYS A 60 18.30 -24.51 4.17
C LYS A 60 19.73 -24.96 4.48
N LYS A 61 20.28 -24.54 5.62
CA LYS A 61 21.60 -24.98 6.11
C LYS A 61 21.65 -26.49 6.34
N TRP A 62 20.66 -27.05 7.03
CA TRP A 62 20.54 -28.49 7.27
C TRP A 62 20.42 -29.31 5.97
N GLU A 63 19.59 -28.86 5.01
CA GLU A 63 19.47 -29.53 3.72
C GLU A 63 20.77 -29.48 2.91
N ASN A 64 21.50 -28.36 2.94
CA ASN A 64 22.81 -28.24 2.31
C ASN A 64 23.83 -29.21 2.94
N LEU A 65 23.82 -29.39 4.27
CA LEU A 65 24.67 -30.37 4.94
C LEU A 65 24.30 -31.81 4.53
N LYS A 66 23.01 -32.14 4.48
CA LYS A 66 22.55 -33.46 4.02
C LYS A 66 22.93 -33.74 2.58
N GLN A 67 22.82 -32.75 1.69
CA GLN A 67 23.19 -32.91 0.29
C GLN A 67 24.69 -33.17 0.15
N LYS A 68 25.53 -32.36 0.83
CA LYS A 68 26.98 -32.56 0.86
C LYS A 68 27.38 -33.94 1.40
N TYR A 69 26.69 -34.44 2.44
CA TYR A 69 26.87 -35.79 2.94
C TYR A 69 26.52 -36.86 1.90
N LYS A 70 25.37 -36.74 1.21
CA LYS A 70 24.96 -37.68 0.17
C LYS A 70 25.93 -37.71 -1.01
N ASP A 71 26.42 -36.55 -1.41
CA ASP A 71 27.39 -36.43 -2.51
C ASP A 71 28.72 -37.08 -2.15
N LEU A 72 29.21 -36.86 -0.92
CA LEU A 72 30.42 -37.52 -0.41
C LEU A 72 30.24 -39.04 -0.23
N LYS A 73 29.07 -39.48 0.24
CA LYS A 73 28.74 -40.90 0.36
C LYS A 73 28.63 -41.59 -1.01
N SER A 74 28.05 -40.90 -1.99
CA SER A 74 27.99 -41.38 -3.38
C SER A 74 29.39 -41.46 -4.01
N LEU A 75 30.28 -40.53 -3.68
CA LEU A 75 31.65 -40.50 -4.19
C LEU A 75 32.56 -41.54 -3.51
N SER A 76 32.32 -41.83 -2.23
CA SER A 76 32.95 -42.94 -1.50
C SER A 76 32.71 -44.29 -2.18
N MET A 77 31.49 -44.56 -2.63
CA MET A 77 31.16 -45.83 -3.32
C MET A 77 31.84 -46.03 -4.68
N VAL A 78 32.44 -44.97 -5.25
CA VAL A 78 33.16 -45.01 -6.54
C VAL A 78 34.70 -45.10 -6.34
N GLY A 79 35.17 -45.30 -5.09
CA GLY A 79 36.59 -45.54 -4.77
C GLY A 79 37.36 -44.30 -4.30
N GLY A 80 36.67 -43.33 -3.68
CA GLY A 80 37.23 -42.05 -3.23
C GLY A 80 37.29 -41.88 -1.72
N ASP A 81 37.98 -42.76 -0.99
CA ASP A 81 38.02 -42.73 0.49
C ASP A 81 38.72 -41.49 1.08
N THR A 82 39.52 -40.78 0.28
CA THR A 82 40.23 -39.57 0.73
C THR A 82 39.34 -38.32 0.83
N ALA A 83 38.20 -38.27 0.13
CA ALA A 83 37.24 -37.16 0.20
C ALA A 83 36.36 -37.23 1.47
N ILE A 84 36.19 -38.44 2.02
CA ILE A 84 35.47 -38.69 3.28
C ILE A 84 36.24 -38.10 4.46
N ALA A 85 37.56 -38.30 4.46
CA ALA A 85 38.46 -37.92 5.56
C ALA A 85 38.65 -36.40 5.72
N THR A 86 38.34 -35.60 4.70
CA THR A 86 38.61 -34.14 4.71
C THR A 86 37.40 -33.29 5.11
N TRP A 87 36.19 -33.83 5.09
CA TRP A 87 35.03 -33.08 5.58
C TRP A 87 34.85 -33.30 7.09
N LYS A 88 35.25 -32.29 7.88
CA LYS A 88 35.16 -32.32 9.36
C LYS A 88 33.76 -32.62 9.94
N TRP A 89 32.70 -32.47 9.14
CA TRP A 89 31.32 -32.80 9.53
C TRP A 89 30.86 -34.19 9.08
N TYR A 90 31.65 -34.91 8.27
CA TYR A 90 31.27 -36.21 7.73
C TYR A 90 31.01 -37.22 8.85
N ALA A 91 31.93 -37.39 9.79
CA ALA A 91 31.77 -38.36 10.89
C ALA A 91 30.54 -38.06 11.76
N ILE A 92 30.28 -36.79 12.06
CA ILE A 92 29.14 -36.36 12.88
C ILE A 92 27.82 -36.50 12.09
N MET A 93 27.83 -36.21 10.77
CA MET A 93 26.67 -36.39 9.89
C MET A 93 26.38 -37.86 9.58
N ASP A 94 27.41 -38.69 9.43
CA ASP A 94 27.29 -40.12 9.20
C ASP A 94 26.68 -40.80 10.42
N GLY A 95 27.15 -40.49 11.63
CA GLY A 95 26.49 -40.94 12.87
C GLY A 95 25.06 -40.40 13.01
N ALA A 96 24.80 -39.16 12.60
CA ALA A 96 23.48 -38.54 12.67
C ALA A 96 22.44 -39.12 11.70
N LEU A 97 22.87 -39.73 10.60
CA LEU A 97 22.01 -40.21 9.50
C LEU A 97 21.99 -41.74 9.38
N SER A 98 23.08 -42.42 9.73
CA SER A 98 23.17 -43.88 9.70
C SER A 98 22.48 -44.53 10.91
N GLY A 99 22.09 -43.75 11.93
CA GLY A 99 21.31 -44.24 13.09
C GLY A 99 22.11 -45.14 14.04
N GLU A 100 23.37 -45.37 13.74
CA GLU A 100 24.31 -46.16 14.52
C GLU A 100 25.20 -45.21 15.32
N ILE A 101 24.77 -44.86 16.54
CA ILE A 101 25.61 -44.62 17.74
C ILE A 101 24.65 -44.29 18.90
N PRO A 102 24.67 -45.05 20.01
CA PRO A 102 23.92 -44.71 21.21
C PRO A 102 24.45 -43.41 21.84
N LEU A 103 23.53 -42.65 22.44
CA LEU A 103 23.59 -41.28 22.97
C LEU A 103 24.74 -40.94 23.97
N ASN A 104 25.77 -41.76 24.11
CA ASN A 104 26.74 -41.69 25.22
C ASN A 104 28.18 -41.35 24.82
N HIS A 105 28.45 -41.02 23.56
CA HIS A 105 29.76 -40.48 23.14
C HIS A 105 29.63 -39.02 22.69
N PHE A 106 29.22 -38.16 23.63
CA PHE A 106 29.37 -36.73 23.46
C PHE A 106 30.86 -36.38 23.46
N ILE A 107 31.41 -36.18 22.26
CA ILE A 107 32.70 -35.55 22.06
C ILE A 107 32.59 -34.13 22.64
N LYS A 108 33.32 -33.87 23.73
CA LYS A 108 33.56 -32.50 24.20
C LYS A 108 34.31 -31.74 23.11
N PRO A 109 34.07 -30.42 22.93
CA PRO A 109 34.59 -29.64 21.81
C PRO A 109 36.13 -29.42 21.80
N ASP A 110 36.91 -30.19 22.57
CA ASP A 110 38.34 -29.97 22.80
C ASP A 110 39.26 -31.06 22.22
N GLN A 111 38.76 -31.97 21.38
CA GLN A 111 39.56 -33.09 20.85
C GLN A 111 39.57 -33.25 19.33
N VAL A 112 39.42 -32.17 18.56
CA VAL A 112 39.53 -32.23 17.09
C VAL A 112 41.00 -32.20 16.60
N SER A 113 41.99 -32.22 17.51
CA SER A 113 43.40 -31.99 17.16
C SER A 113 44.29 -33.23 17.03
N SER A 114 43.77 -34.46 17.03
CA SER A 114 44.64 -35.64 16.91
C SER A 114 44.04 -36.72 16.01
N PHE A 115 44.13 -36.51 14.70
CA PHE A 115 44.12 -37.62 13.75
C PHE A 115 44.89 -37.23 12.48
N VAL A 116 46.21 -37.18 12.58
CA VAL A 116 47.08 -37.05 11.39
C VAL A 116 48.34 -37.87 11.59
N GLN A 117 48.33 -39.14 11.17
CA GLN A 117 49.44 -39.93 10.63
C GLN A 117 48.77 -41.07 9.84
N ASP A 118 49.09 -41.45 8.61
CA ASP A 118 50.33 -41.38 7.84
C ASP A 118 49.96 -41.60 6.35
N SER A 119 50.41 -40.74 5.41
CA SER A 119 50.30 -41.03 3.96
C SER A 119 51.24 -40.16 3.10
N PRO A 120 51.84 -40.71 2.02
CA PRO A 120 53.05 -40.15 1.38
C PRO A 120 52.77 -39.01 0.37
N PRO A 121 53.80 -38.23 -0.02
CA PRO A 121 53.64 -36.86 -0.51
C PRO A 121 53.50 -36.82 -2.04
N ILE A 122 52.27 -36.80 -2.55
CA ILE A 122 51.99 -36.40 -3.94
C ILE A 122 50.67 -35.63 -3.94
N LYS A 123 50.62 -34.32 -3.61
CA LYS A 123 49.32 -33.61 -3.66
C LYS A 123 49.22 -32.08 -3.75
N GLN A 124 50.29 -31.27 -3.81
CA GLN A 124 50.08 -29.81 -3.87
C GLN A 124 49.42 -29.31 -5.18
N ARG A 125 49.78 -29.87 -6.35
CA ARG A 125 49.22 -29.40 -7.64
C ARG A 125 47.75 -29.77 -7.86
N LYS A 126 47.28 -30.86 -7.23
CA LYS A 126 45.87 -31.31 -7.32
C LYS A 126 44.96 -30.50 -6.40
N GLU A 127 45.47 -30.01 -5.27
CA GLU A 127 44.72 -29.17 -4.32
C GLU A 127 44.34 -27.81 -4.92
N GLU A 128 45.22 -27.22 -5.74
CA GLU A 128 44.96 -25.98 -6.48
C GLU A 128 43.84 -26.15 -7.52
N ASP A 129 43.84 -27.26 -8.27
CA ASP A 129 42.78 -27.61 -9.23
C ASP A 129 41.40 -27.77 -8.55
N TRP A 130 41.35 -28.35 -7.34
CA TRP A 130 40.09 -28.50 -6.59
C TRP A 130 39.55 -27.18 -6.04
N LEU A 131 40.42 -26.26 -5.61
CA LEU A 131 40.02 -24.91 -5.17
C LEU A 131 39.46 -24.08 -6.34
N ILE A 132 40.00 -24.26 -7.54
CA ILE A 132 39.49 -23.66 -8.77
C ILE A 132 38.10 -24.22 -9.10
N ILE A 133 37.91 -25.54 -9.01
CA ILE A 133 36.61 -26.19 -9.27
C ILE A 133 35.55 -25.75 -8.25
N LEU A 134 35.88 -25.65 -6.96
CA LEU A 134 34.94 -25.19 -5.92
C LEU A 134 34.55 -23.73 -6.11
N ARG A 135 35.51 -22.85 -6.45
CA ARG A 135 35.25 -21.44 -6.73
C ARG A 135 34.42 -21.25 -8.00
N GLU A 136 34.65 -22.06 -9.03
CA GLU A 136 33.86 -22.05 -10.25
C GLU A 136 32.44 -22.59 -10.03
N MET A 137 32.27 -23.59 -9.16
CA MET A 137 30.94 -24.08 -8.76
C MET A 137 30.17 -23.06 -7.91
N GLU A 138 30.84 -22.32 -7.04
CA GLU A 138 30.26 -21.20 -6.27
C GLU A 138 29.84 -20.06 -7.19
N ARG A 139 30.70 -19.66 -8.15
CA ARG A 139 30.38 -18.68 -9.19
C ARG A 139 29.16 -19.09 -10.01
N ARG A 140 29.10 -20.37 -10.42
CA ARG A 140 27.97 -20.91 -11.18
C ARG A 140 26.69 -21.01 -10.35
N GLN A 141 26.80 -21.13 -9.04
CA GLN A 141 25.66 -21.10 -8.13
C GLN A 141 25.14 -19.67 -7.93
N GLU A 142 26.03 -18.71 -7.69
CA GLU A 142 25.69 -17.29 -7.63
C GLU A 142 25.07 -16.80 -8.94
N GLU A 143 25.56 -17.26 -10.08
CA GLU A 143 25.01 -16.90 -11.38
C GLU A 143 23.57 -17.43 -11.54
N ARG A 144 23.29 -18.65 -11.05
CA ARG A 144 21.93 -19.20 -11.01
C ARG A 144 21.02 -18.47 -10.03
N GLU A 145 21.54 -18.07 -8.87
CA GLU A 145 20.79 -17.27 -7.89
C GLU A 145 20.49 -15.86 -8.41
N ARG A 146 21.46 -15.22 -9.07
CA ARG A 146 21.27 -13.93 -9.75
C ARG A 146 20.21 -14.02 -10.85
N GLN A 147 20.28 -15.05 -11.70
CA GLN A 147 19.26 -15.28 -12.74
C GLN A 147 17.88 -15.61 -12.16
N ALA A 148 17.81 -16.29 -11.01
CA ALA A 148 16.54 -16.56 -10.35
C ALA A 148 15.94 -15.31 -9.72
N ALA A 149 16.76 -14.50 -9.03
CA ALA A 149 16.37 -13.22 -8.45
C ALA A 149 15.91 -12.23 -9.53
N GLU A 150 16.61 -12.13 -10.65
CA GLU A 150 16.21 -11.26 -11.77
C GLU A 150 14.85 -11.67 -12.36
N ARG A 151 14.58 -12.98 -12.47
CA ARG A 151 13.27 -13.50 -12.92
C ARG A 151 12.17 -13.26 -11.91
N GLU A 152 12.48 -13.23 -10.63
CA GLU A 152 11.55 -12.91 -9.55
C GLU A 152 11.22 -11.41 -9.56
N ASP A 153 12.24 -10.54 -9.59
CA ASP A 153 12.09 -9.10 -9.71
C ASP A 153 11.28 -8.70 -10.97
N GLU A 154 11.51 -9.38 -12.10
CA GLU A 154 10.76 -9.13 -13.33
C GLU A 154 9.29 -9.55 -13.18
N ARG A 155 8.99 -10.62 -12.45
CA ARG A 155 7.60 -11.02 -12.16
C ARG A 155 6.93 -10.02 -11.22
N ASP A 156 7.64 -9.56 -10.21
CA ASP A 156 7.13 -8.60 -9.24
C ASP A 156 6.88 -7.24 -9.90
N ARG A 157 7.80 -6.77 -10.76
CA ARG A 157 7.60 -5.57 -11.58
C ARG A 157 6.38 -5.70 -12.49
N ARG A 158 6.19 -6.85 -13.14
CA ARG A 158 5.00 -7.09 -13.97
C ARG A 158 3.71 -7.16 -13.15
N ALA A 159 3.77 -7.72 -11.94
CA ALA A 159 2.62 -7.79 -11.04
C ALA A 159 2.23 -6.38 -10.57
N ALA A 160 3.21 -5.59 -10.13
CA ALA A 160 3.02 -4.19 -9.72
C ALA A 160 2.46 -3.34 -10.86
N ALA A 161 3.01 -3.44 -12.08
CA ALA A 161 2.49 -2.69 -13.23
C ALA A 161 1.02 -3.02 -13.55
N ARG A 162 0.61 -4.30 -13.42
CA ARG A 162 -0.78 -4.71 -13.60
C ARG A 162 -1.70 -4.22 -12.48
N GLU A 163 -1.17 -4.09 -11.27
CA GLU A 163 -1.90 -3.54 -10.13
C GLU A 163 -2.10 -2.04 -10.29
N GLU A 164 -1.04 -1.29 -10.61
CA GLU A 164 -1.12 0.14 -10.92
C GLU A 164 -2.08 0.45 -12.09
N GLU A 165 -2.14 -0.43 -13.11
CA GLU A 165 -3.11 -0.28 -14.19
C GLU A 165 -4.55 -0.46 -13.71
N ARG A 166 -4.80 -1.44 -12.83
CA ARG A 166 -6.13 -1.65 -12.23
C ARG A 166 -6.54 -0.48 -11.36
N ASP A 167 -5.62 0.05 -10.56
CA ASP A 167 -5.88 1.18 -9.68
C ASP A 167 -6.18 2.45 -10.48
N ARG A 168 -5.43 2.70 -11.57
CA ARG A 168 -5.71 3.80 -12.49
C ARG A 168 -7.10 3.68 -13.13
N TRP A 169 -7.47 2.51 -13.63
CA TRP A 169 -8.81 2.26 -14.17
C TRP A 169 -9.91 2.40 -13.12
N ALA A 170 -9.65 2.01 -11.88
CA ALA A 170 -10.60 2.18 -10.78
C ALA A 170 -10.81 3.67 -10.48
N ALA A 171 -9.72 4.44 -10.36
CA ALA A 171 -9.76 5.88 -10.12
C ALA A 171 -10.48 6.64 -11.25
N GLU A 172 -10.21 6.30 -12.52
CA GLU A 172 -10.89 6.93 -13.67
C GLU A 172 -12.41 6.68 -13.64
N ARG A 173 -12.83 5.45 -13.30
CA ARG A 173 -14.26 5.15 -13.15
C ARG A 173 -14.91 5.86 -11.97
N GLU A 174 -14.16 6.12 -10.90
CA GLU A 174 -14.65 6.88 -9.76
C GLU A 174 -14.85 8.35 -10.14
N VAL A 175 -13.87 8.98 -10.78
CA VAL A 175 -13.96 10.35 -11.30
C VAL A 175 -15.16 10.51 -12.25
N GLU A 176 -15.37 9.56 -13.17
CA GLU A 176 -16.51 9.60 -14.09
C GLU A 176 -17.86 9.45 -13.37
N ARG A 177 -17.92 8.67 -12.28
CA ARG A 177 -19.15 8.56 -11.47
C ARG A 177 -19.45 9.84 -10.73
N ASP A 178 -18.43 10.47 -10.16
CA ASP A 178 -18.56 11.74 -9.45
C ASP A 178 -18.99 12.86 -10.40
N ARG A 179 -18.37 12.94 -11.59
CA ARG A 179 -18.78 13.87 -12.64
C ARG A 179 -20.26 13.73 -12.98
N ARG A 180 -20.73 12.51 -13.20
CA ARG A 180 -22.16 12.25 -13.46
C ARG A 180 -23.05 12.57 -12.26
N ALA A 181 -22.54 12.49 -11.03
CA ALA A 181 -23.29 12.84 -9.84
C ALA A 181 -23.48 14.36 -9.74
N VAL A 182 -22.41 15.12 -9.97
CA VAL A 182 -22.44 16.58 -10.04
C VAL A 182 -23.38 17.04 -11.15
N GLU A 183 -23.27 16.51 -12.37
CA GLU A 183 -24.18 16.86 -13.48
C GLU A 183 -25.66 16.60 -13.11
N ARG A 184 -25.97 15.52 -12.38
CA ARG A 184 -27.34 15.25 -11.92
C ARG A 184 -27.82 16.22 -10.85
N GLU A 185 -26.92 16.67 -9.98
CA GLU A 185 -27.21 17.65 -8.94
C GLU A 185 -27.44 19.03 -9.57
N GLU A 186 -26.56 19.47 -10.46
CA GLU A 186 -26.71 20.72 -11.22
C GLU A 186 -28.05 20.77 -11.99
N MET A 187 -28.46 19.65 -12.62
CA MET A 187 -29.76 19.58 -13.30
C MET A 187 -30.95 19.74 -12.34
N ARG A 188 -30.83 19.22 -11.11
CA ARG A 188 -31.88 19.36 -10.08
C ARG A 188 -31.94 20.77 -9.55
N GLU A 189 -30.78 21.37 -9.28
CA GLU A 189 -30.66 22.76 -8.84
C GLU A 189 -31.14 23.73 -9.91
N GLY A 190 -30.76 23.54 -11.16
CA GLY A 190 -31.23 24.34 -12.29
C GLY A 190 -32.76 24.34 -12.42
N HIS A 191 -33.39 23.16 -12.32
CA HIS A 191 -34.85 23.09 -12.31
C HIS A 191 -35.45 23.74 -11.05
N ALA A 192 -34.77 23.69 -9.89
CA ALA A 192 -35.24 24.38 -8.69
C ALA A 192 -35.21 25.89 -8.84
N LEU A 193 -34.11 26.43 -9.37
CA LEU A 193 -33.93 27.85 -9.65
C LEU A 193 -34.91 28.35 -10.70
N GLU A 194 -35.16 27.60 -11.79
CA GLU A 194 -36.15 27.99 -12.80
C GLU A 194 -37.56 28.11 -12.21
N ARG A 195 -37.93 27.19 -11.30
CA ARG A 195 -39.22 27.29 -10.60
C ARG A 195 -39.28 28.51 -9.69
N GLU A 196 -38.16 28.87 -9.07
CA GLU A 196 -38.07 30.04 -8.19
C GLU A 196 -38.12 31.34 -8.99
N GLU A 197 -37.33 31.46 -10.05
CA GLU A 197 -37.34 32.59 -10.96
C GLU A 197 -38.74 32.82 -11.55
N ARG A 198 -39.46 31.75 -11.92
CA ARG A 198 -40.86 31.89 -12.36
C ARG A 198 -41.75 32.50 -11.29
N ARG A 199 -41.62 32.07 -10.03
CA ARG A 199 -42.38 32.65 -8.91
C ARG A 199 -42.02 34.11 -8.68
N GLU A 200 -40.74 34.46 -8.77
CA GLU A 200 -40.29 35.85 -8.63
C GLU A 200 -40.83 36.74 -9.75
N ARG A 201 -40.78 36.28 -11.01
CA ARG A 201 -41.38 36.99 -12.15
C ARG A 201 -42.88 37.19 -11.97
N GLU A 202 -43.60 36.18 -11.48
CA GLU A 202 -45.03 36.27 -11.18
C GLU A 202 -45.33 37.27 -10.05
N MET A 203 -44.52 37.25 -8.98
CA MET A 203 -44.61 38.18 -7.86
C MET A 203 -44.37 39.62 -8.32
N PHE A 204 -43.29 39.86 -9.06
CA PHE A 204 -42.95 41.18 -9.59
C PHE A 204 -44.03 41.69 -10.55
N ALA A 205 -44.55 40.84 -11.44
CA ALA A 205 -45.66 41.22 -12.32
C ALA A 205 -46.94 41.54 -11.54
N ARG A 206 -47.16 40.90 -10.39
CA ARG A 206 -48.31 41.19 -9.52
C ARG A 206 -48.15 42.52 -8.80
N GLU A 207 -46.93 42.83 -8.37
CA GLU A 207 -46.57 44.10 -7.75
C GLU A 207 -46.71 45.26 -8.74
N ASP A 208 -46.15 45.16 -9.95
CA ASP A 208 -46.30 46.16 -11.01
C ASP A 208 -47.77 46.44 -11.36
N ARG A 209 -48.61 45.39 -11.42
CA ARG A 209 -50.06 45.57 -11.64
C ARG A 209 -50.72 46.33 -10.49
N TRP A 210 -50.35 46.00 -9.25
CA TRP A 210 -50.89 46.67 -8.06
C TRP A 210 -50.46 48.14 -8.02
N GLU A 211 -49.18 48.43 -8.30
CA GLU A 211 -48.65 49.80 -8.38
C GLU A 211 -49.36 50.62 -9.46
N LYS A 212 -49.56 50.06 -10.65
CA LYS A 212 -50.31 50.72 -11.74
C LYS A 212 -51.76 51.00 -11.34
N GLU A 213 -52.41 50.05 -10.67
CA GLU A 213 -53.78 50.25 -10.19
C GLU A 213 -53.84 51.36 -9.13
N MET A 214 -52.88 51.38 -8.20
CA MET A 214 -52.75 52.40 -7.17
C MET A 214 -52.53 53.79 -7.78
N LEU A 215 -51.59 53.92 -8.71
CA LEU A 215 -51.35 55.18 -9.43
C LEU A 215 -52.58 55.63 -10.22
N ALA A 216 -53.29 54.71 -10.88
CA ALA A 216 -54.52 55.06 -11.59
C ALA A 216 -55.65 55.52 -10.64
N ARG A 217 -55.70 54.98 -9.41
CA ARG A 217 -56.62 55.46 -8.37
C ARG A 217 -56.27 56.87 -7.91
N GLU A 218 -54.99 57.14 -7.67
CA GLU A 218 -54.51 58.47 -7.29
C GLU A 218 -54.77 59.50 -8.40
N GLU A 219 -54.45 59.17 -9.66
CA GLU A 219 -54.68 60.05 -10.80
C GLU A 219 -56.18 60.37 -11.01
N ARG A 220 -57.08 59.41 -10.73
CA ARG A 220 -58.53 59.66 -10.72
C ARG A 220 -58.92 60.65 -9.64
N GLN A 221 -58.43 60.46 -8.41
CA GLN A 221 -58.70 61.39 -7.31
C GLN A 221 -58.15 62.79 -7.60
N GLU A 222 -56.96 62.87 -8.19
CA GLU A 222 -56.33 64.13 -8.55
C GLU A 222 -57.10 64.84 -9.68
N ARG A 223 -57.55 64.12 -10.71
CA ARG A 223 -58.42 64.68 -11.76
C ARG A 223 -59.72 65.25 -11.18
N GLU A 224 -60.42 64.47 -10.35
CA GLU A 224 -61.64 64.96 -9.71
C GLU A 224 -61.37 66.18 -8.81
N TRP A 225 -60.24 66.18 -8.10
CA TRP A 225 -59.85 67.31 -7.27
C TRP A 225 -59.58 68.56 -8.12
N ARG A 226 -58.84 68.43 -9.23
CA ARG A 226 -58.57 69.52 -10.18
C ARG A 226 -59.86 70.05 -10.82
N GLU A 227 -60.77 69.19 -11.25
CA GLU A 227 -62.06 69.61 -11.80
C GLU A 227 -62.91 70.38 -10.78
N ARG A 228 -62.90 69.95 -9.51
CA ARG A 228 -63.58 70.68 -8.43
C ARG A 228 -62.94 72.04 -8.20
N GLU A 229 -61.61 72.13 -8.20
CA GLU A 229 -60.88 73.40 -8.13
C GLU A 229 -61.21 74.31 -9.30
N GLU A 230 -61.12 73.84 -10.55
CA GLU A 230 -61.48 74.61 -11.73
C GLU A 230 -62.93 75.10 -11.68
N ARG A 231 -63.86 74.29 -11.15
CA ARG A 231 -65.25 74.74 -10.97
C ARG A 231 -65.35 75.88 -9.95
N ARG A 232 -64.62 75.78 -8.84
CA ARG A 232 -64.54 76.86 -7.83
C ARG A 232 -63.93 78.12 -8.43
N GLU A 233 -62.89 78.00 -9.24
CA GLU A 233 -62.24 79.11 -9.92
C GLU A 233 -63.17 79.77 -10.94
N ARG A 234 -63.81 79.00 -11.83
CA ARG A 234 -64.81 79.54 -12.77
C ARG A 234 -65.98 80.24 -12.07
N GLU A 235 -66.43 79.69 -10.94
CA GLU A 235 -67.46 80.33 -10.12
C GLU A 235 -66.96 81.64 -9.48
N ALA A 236 -65.69 81.71 -9.08
CA ALA A 236 -65.06 82.93 -8.58
C ALA A 236 -64.93 83.99 -9.69
N ASP A 237 -64.40 83.62 -10.85
CA ASP A 237 -64.27 84.50 -12.02
C ASP A 237 -65.63 85.07 -12.45
N ALA A 238 -66.66 84.22 -12.50
CA ALA A 238 -68.02 84.67 -12.84
C ALA A 238 -68.62 85.61 -11.77
N ARG A 239 -68.26 85.45 -10.49
CA ARG A 239 -68.65 86.39 -9.44
C ARG A 239 -67.92 87.71 -9.62
N ASP A 240 -66.63 87.68 -9.90
CA ASP A 240 -65.80 88.86 -10.12
C ASP A 240 -66.24 89.63 -11.37
N GLU A 241 -66.58 88.95 -12.46
CA GLU A 241 -67.11 89.57 -13.67
C GLU A 241 -68.47 90.24 -13.43
N ARG A 242 -69.37 89.59 -12.68
CA ARG A 242 -70.65 90.20 -12.26
C ARG A 242 -70.42 91.45 -11.41
N LEU A 243 -69.49 91.40 -10.47
CA LEU A 243 -69.10 92.57 -9.66
C LEU A 243 -68.54 93.68 -10.53
N PHE A 244 -67.66 93.35 -11.47
CA PHE A 244 -67.08 94.31 -12.41
C PHE A 244 -68.16 95.00 -13.24
N LYS A 245 -69.11 94.23 -13.77
CA LYS A 245 -70.24 94.76 -14.55
C LYS A 245 -71.15 95.69 -13.73
N VAL A 246 -71.44 95.34 -12.48
CA VAL A 246 -72.18 96.22 -11.56
C VAL A 246 -71.41 97.52 -11.33
N LEU A 247 -70.10 97.44 -11.07
CA LEU A 247 -69.26 98.62 -10.89
C LEU A 247 -69.21 99.50 -12.15
N GLU A 248 -69.12 98.91 -13.33
CA GLU A 248 -69.16 99.62 -14.61
C GLU A 248 -70.49 100.37 -14.80
N THR A 249 -71.63 99.73 -14.53
CA THR A 249 -72.94 100.40 -14.57
C THR A 249 -73.07 101.54 -13.56
N PHE A 250 -72.42 101.42 -12.40
CA PHE A 250 -72.38 102.48 -11.39
C PHE A 250 -71.52 103.67 -11.83
N VAL A 251 -70.41 103.44 -12.55
CA VAL A 251 -69.53 104.48 -13.07
C VAL A 251 -70.14 105.17 -14.29
N ALA A 252 -70.84 104.44 -15.16
CA ALA A 252 -71.48 105.00 -16.35
C ALA A 252 -72.74 105.85 -16.06
N ASN A 253 -73.35 105.69 -14.89
CA ASN A 253 -74.51 106.47 -14.42
C ASN A 253 -74.12 107.72 -13.60
N LYS A 254 -72.88 108.20 -13.72
CA LYS A 254 -72.35 109.41 -13.08
C LYS A 254 -71.94 110.43 -14.13
#